data_AF-A0A1S6ES42-F1
#
_entry.id   AF-A0A1S6ES42-F1
#
_cell.length_a   1.000
_cell.length_b   1.000
_cell.length_c   1.000
_cell.angle_alpha   90.00
_cell.angle_beta   90.00
_cell.angle_gamma   90.00
#
_symmetry.space_group_name_H-M   'P 1'
#
loop_
_entity.id
_entity.type
_entity.pdbx_description
1 polymer ?
#
loop_
_entity_poly.entity_id
_entity_poly.type
_entity_poly.pdbx_seq_one_letter_code
_entity_poly.pdbx_strand_id
1 'polypeptide(L)'
;MVARLARLSLITVLGLAISAGATWGLSLFWIAIGGGALPLHGWIAMGLGILGTVGLTYGLMALAFKSHREGWDDRVDNTLDPGRDTSDDR
;
A
#
# COMPACT_ATOMS: atom_id res chain seq x y z
N MET A 1 10.88 -12.64 -18.56
CA MET A 1 9.73 -11.95 -17.92
C MET A 1 8.92 -12.87 -17.01
N VAL A 2 8.46 -14.04 -17.49
CA VAL A 2 7.67 -15.01 -16.70
C VAL A 2 8.31 -15.41 -15.37
N ALA A 3 9.62 -15.73 -15.35
CA ALA A 3 10.32 -16.09 -14.11
C ALA A 3 10.38 -14.95 -13.07
N ARG A 4 10.44 -13.69 -13.50
CA ARG A 4 10.44 -12.52 -12.59
C ARG A 4 9.06 -12.29 -11.98
N LEU A 5 8.01 -12.43 -12.79
CA LEU A 5 6.62 -12.33 -12.34
C LEU A 5 6.27 -13.47 -11.39
N ALA A 6 6.68 -14.71 -11.70
CA ALA A 6 6.49 -15.86 -10.84
C ALA A 6 7.23 -15.72 -9.50
N ARG A 7 8.44 -15.15 -9.51
CA ARG A 7 9.17 -14.85 -8.26
C ARG A 7 8.45 -13.78 -7.44
N LEU A 8 7.99 -12.69 -8.08
CA LEU A 8 7.23 -11.65 -7.40
C LEU A 8 5.94 -12.19 -6.79
N SER A 9 5.16 -12.97 -7.54
CA SER A 9 3.93 -13.57 -7.02
C SER A 9 4.20 -14.52 -5.85
N LEU A 10 5.25 -15.34 -5.94
CA LEU A 10 5.67 -16.21 -4.85
C LEU A 10 6.03 -15.42 -3.58
N ILE A 11 6.81 -14.34 -3.72
CA ILE A 11 7.20 -13.49 -2.59
C ILE A 11 5.97 -12.83 -1.96
N THR A 12 5.05 -12.32 -2.79
CA THR A 12 3.81 -11.70 -2.30
C THR A 12 2.96 -12.71 -1.53
N VAL A 13 2.75 -13.91 -2.08
CA VAL A 13 1.99 -14.98 -1.40
C VAL A 13 2.66 -15.39 -0.10
N LEU A 14 3.99 -15.54 -0.08
CA LEU A 14 4.74 -15.85 1.14
C LEU A 14 4.59 -14.75 2.19
N GLY A 15 4.71 -13.48 1.79
CA GLY A 15 4.51 -12.34 2.69
C GLY A 15 3.10 -12.30 3.28
N LEU A 16 2.07 -12.57 2.48
CA LEU A 16 0.69 -12.68 2.95
C LEU A 16 0.50 -13.84 3.93
N ALA A 17 1.10 -15.00 3.65
CA ALA A 17 1.04 -16.16 4.53
C ALA A 17 1.72 -15.90 5.88
N ILE A 18 2.89 -15.26 5.88
CA ILE A 18 3.61 -14.87 7.09
C ILE A 18 2.78 -13.86 7.89
N SER A 19 2.22 -12.84 7.23
CA SER A 19 1.38 -11.83 7.88
C SER A 19 0.15 -12.46 8.54
N ALA A 20 -0.59 -13.30 7.82
CA ALA A 20 -1.75 -14.01 8.36
C ALA A 20 -1.37 -14.93 9.54
N GLY A 21 -0.27 -15.67 9.41
CA GLY A 21 0.27 -16.51 10.49
C GLY A 21 0.65 -15.71 11.73
N ALA A 22 1.29 -14.56 11.56
CA ALA A 22 1.65 -13.66 12.65
C ALA A 22 0.40 -13.08 13.34
N THR A 23 -0.58 -12.61 12.57
CA THR A 23 -1.85 -12.09 13.11
C THR A 23 -2.58 -13.15 13.93
N TRP A 24 -2.64 -14.39 13.44
CA TRP A 24 -3.23 -15.49 14.19
C TRP A 24 -2.41 -15.83 15.44
N GLY A 25 -1.09 -15.94 15.33
CA GLY A 25 -0.20 -16.20 16.47
C GLY A 25 -0.35 -15.16 17.58
N LEU A 26 -0.39 -13.88 17.22
CA LEU A 26 -0.67 -12.78 18.16
C LEU A 26 -2.05 -12.90 18.79
N SER A 27 -3.08 -13.28 18.01
CA SER A 27 -4.43 -13.49 18.54
C SER A 27 -4.47 -14.63 19.55
N LEU A 28 -3.73 -15.72 19.34
CA LEU A 28 -3.64 -16.83 20.31
C LEU A 28 -2.90 -16.41 21.57
N PHE A 29 -1.77 -15.71 21.41
CA PHE A 29 -0.99 -15.18 22.53
C PHE A 29 -1.82 -14.23 23.38
N TRP A 30 -2.59 -13.34 22.74
CA TRP A 30 -3.49 -12.41 23.42
C TRP A 30 -4.52 -13.14 24.30
N ILE A 31 -5.12 -14.22 23.78
CA ILE A 31 -6.07 -15.03 24.54
C ILE A 31 -5.36 -15.75 25.70
N ALA A 32 -4.14 -16.26 25.48
CA ALA A 32 -3.37 -16.96 26.50
C ALA A 32 -3.00 -16.09 27.72
N ILE A 33 -2.82 -14.78 27.53
CA ILE A 33 -2.54 -13.83 28.62
C ILE A 33 -3.81 -13.26 29.27
N GLY A 34 -4.98 -13.84 29.00
CA GLY A 34 -6.27 -13.45 29.58
C GLY A 34 -7.03 -12.39 28.77
N GLY A 35 -6.56 -12.05 27.57
CA GLY A 35 -7.29 -11.19 26.65
C GLY A 35 -8.53 -11.87 26.07
N GLY A 36 -9.60 -11.10 25.85
CA GLY A 36 -10.79 -11.60 25.16
C GLY A 36 -10.53 -11.90 23.68
N ALA A 37 -11.24 -12.89 23.13
CA ALA A 37 -11.22 -13.17 21.70
C ALA A 37 -11.75 -11.98 20.88
N LEU A 38 -11.11 -11.70 19.73
CA LEU A 38 -11.58 -10.68 18.79
C LEU A 38 -13.00 -11.04 18.31
N PRO A 39 -14.00 -10.17 18.50
CA PRO A 39 -15.35 -10.42 18.02
C PRO A 39 -15.39 -10.40 16.50
N LEU A 40 -16.43 -11.00 15.90
CA LEU A 40 -16.61 -11.06 14.45
C LEU A 40 -16.47 -9.69 13.77
N HIS A 41 -17.08 -8.66 14.35
CA HIS A 41 -17.00 -7.28 13.86
C HIS A 41 -15.56 -6.75 13.83
N GLY A 42 -14.72 -7.15 14.78
CA GLY A 42 -13.30 -6.78 14.82
C GLY A 42 -12.51 -7.42 13.68
N TRP A 43 -12.79 -8.68 13.35
CA TRP A 43 -12.21 -9.34 12.19
C TRP A 43 -12.65 -8.69 10.87
N ILE A 44 -13.95 -8.36 10.76
CA ILE A 44 -14.49 -7.67 9.58
C ILE A 44 -13.84 -6.29 9.43
N ALA A 45 -13.77 -5.50 10.52
CA ALA A 45 -13.17 -4.17 10.50
C ALA A 45 -11.68 -4.24 10.13
N MET A 46 -10.92 -5.21 10.66
CA MET A 46 -9.52 -5.41 10.32
C MET A 46 -9.35 -5.78 8.84
N GLY A 47 -10.17 -6.71 8.33
CA GLY A 47 -10.16 -7.08 6.91
C GLY A 47 -10.48 -5.88 6.00
N LEU A 48 -11.51 -5.11 6.34
CA LEU A 48 -11.85 -3.88 5.61
C LEU A 48 -10.74 -2.83 5.68
N GLY A 49 -10.08 -2.68 6.83
CA GLY A 49 -8.94 -1.79 6.97
C GLY A 49 -7.80 -2.17 6.02
N ILE A 50 -7.42 -3.45 6.01
CA ILE A 50 -6.36 -3.97 5.11
C ILE A 50 -6.73 -3.74 3.64
N LEU A 51 -7.94 -4.14 3.23
CA LEU A 51 -8.39 -3.98 1.84
C LEU A 51 -8.50 -2.50 1.45
N GLY A 52 -9.01 -1.67 2.36
CA GLY A 52 -9.13 -0.23 2.18
C GLY A 52 -7.77 0.44 1.97
N THR A 53 -6.77 0.11 2.79
CA THR A 53 -5.41 0.64 2.64
C THR A 53 -4.77 0.18 1.34
N VAL A 54 -4.83 -1.12 1.02
CA VAL A 54 -4.26 -1.65 -0.24
C VAL A 54 -4.92 -0.99 -1.46
N GLY A 55 -6.25 -0.91 -1.45
CA GLY A 55 -7.02 -0.28 -2.52
C GLY A 55 -6.70 1.21 -2.65
N LEU A 56 -6.59 1.92 -1.52
CA LEU A 56 -6.22 3.33 -1.50
C LEU A 56 -4.81 3.55 -2.05
N THR A 57 -3.81 2.79 -1.58
CA THR A 57 -2.44 2.87 -2.08
C THR A 57 -2.37 2.59 -3.58
N TYR A 58 -3.04 1.52 -4.05
CA TYR A 58 -3.12 1.20 -5.46
C TYR A 58 -3.79 2.32 -6.27
N GLY A 59 -4.91 2.85 -5.78
CA GLY A 59 -5.65 3.93 -6.42
C GLY A 59 -4.84 5.22 -6.55
N LEU A 60 -4.16 5.63 -5.46
CA LEU A 60 -3.28 6.80 -5.46
C LEU A 60 -2.12 6.61 -6.45
N MET A 61 -1.50 5.44 -6.47
CA MET A 61 -0.41 5.14 -7.38
C MET A 61 -0.89 5.12 -8.84
N ALA A 62 -2.09 4.57 -9.11
CA ALA A 62 -2.70 4.58 -10.44
C ALA A 62 -3.01 6.00 -10.91
N LEU A 63 -3.52 6.86 -10.03
CA LEU A 63 -3.76 8.27 -10.32
C LEU A 63 -2.45 9.02 -10.60
N ALA A 64 -1.40 8.78 -9.82
CA ALA A 64 -0.09 9.38 -10.05
C ALA A 64 0.45 9.03 -11.45
N PHE A 65 0.41 7.75 -11.84
CA PHE A 65 0.82 7.35 -13.19
C PHE A 65 -0.08 7.93 -14.29
N LYS A 66 -1.37 8.06 -14.04
CA LYS A 66 -2.29 8.70 -14.98
C LYS A 66 -1.97 10.19 -15.15
N SER A 67 -1.70 10.89 -14.04
CA SER A 67 -1.34 12.31 -14.02
C SER A 67 -0.14 12.59 -14.93
N HIS A 68 0.93 11.82 -14.73
CA HIS A 68 2.14 11.89 -15.53
C HIS A 68 1.90 11.55 -17.02
N ARG A 69 1.10 10.52 -17.33
CA ARG A 69 0.82 10.12 -18.74
C ARG A 69 0.01 11.15 -19.51
N GLU A 70 -0.88 11.86 -18.83
CA GLU A 70 -1.73 12.87 -19.44
C GLU A 70 -1.11 14.28 -19.40
N GLY A 71 0.11 14.41 -18.86
CA GLY A 71 0.86 15.67 -18.76
C GLY A 71 0.19 16.69 -17.83
N TRP A 72 -0.57 16.23 -16.83
CA TRP A 72 -1.13 17.12 -15.81
C TRP A 72 -0.04 17.71 -14.93
N ASP A 73 0.99 16.91 -14.63
CA ASP A 73 2.13 17.33 -13.82
C ASP A 73 2.98 18.41 -14.53
N ASP A 74 3.07 18.35 -15.86
CA ASP A 74 3.83 19.32 -16.68
C ASP A 74 3.16 20.69 -16.78
N ARG A 75 1.87 20.78 -16.46
CA ARG A 75 1.08 22.03 -16.54
C ARG A 75 1.02 22.78 -15.21
N VAL A 76 1.68 22.28 -14.18
CA VAL A 76 1.73 22.93 -12.86
C VAL A 76 2.61 24.19 -12.95
N ASP A 77 2.10 25.30 -12.42
CA ASP A 77 2.87 26.53 -12.27
C ASP A 77 3.91 26.36 -11.15
N ASN A 78 5.17 26.21 -11.53
CA ASN A 78 6.31 26.03 -10.63
C ASN A 78 7.13 27.32 -10.45
N THR A 79 6.58 28.50 -10.76
CA THR A 79 7.30 29.78 -10.59
C THR A 79 7.75 30.08 -9.16
N LEU A 80 7.10 29.48 -8.16
CA LEU A 80 7.45 29.61 -6.74
C LEU A 80 8.37 28.49 -6.22
N ASP A 81 8.87 27.60 -7.07
CA ASP A 81 9.78 26.52 -6.66
C ASP A 81 11.18 27.07 -6.33
N PRO A 82 11.61 27.06 -5.04
CA PRO A 82 12.90 27.59 -4.63
C PRO A 82 14.10 26.76 -5.14
N GLY A 83 13.86 25.57 -5.71
CA GLY A 83 14.87 24.71 -6.32
C GLY A 83 14.97 24.82 -7.85
N ARG A 84 14.11 25.62 -8.51
CA ARG A 84 14.10 25.74 -9.98
C ARG A 84 15.24 26.63 -10.47
N ASP A 85 16.11 26.05 -11.28
CA ASP A 85 17.18 26.73 -12.00
C ASP A 85 16.55 27.66 -13.05
N THR A 86 16.67 28.98 -12.89
CA THR A 86 16.15 29.98 -13.84
C THR A 86 16.93 30.02 -15.17
N SER A 87 17.91 29.14 -15.35
CA SER A 87 18.72 29.02 -16.57
C SER A 87 18.04 28.26 -17.71
N ASP A 88 16.97 27.51 -17.45
CA ASP A 88 16.26 26.69 -18.44
C ASP A 88 15.30 27.51 -19.34
N ASP A 89 15.08 28.78 -19.01
CA ASP A 89 14.20 29.72 -19.74
C ASP A 89 14.96 30.60 -20.76
N ARG A 90 16.24 30.32 -21.08
CA ARG A 90 17.06 31.10 -22.04
C ARG A 90 17.32 30.39 -23.36
#